data_AF-A0A2P6NHN5-F1
#
_entry.id   AF-A0A2P6NHN5-F1
#
_cell.length_a   1.000
_cell.length_b   1.000
_cell.length_c   1.000
_cell.angle_alpha   90.00
_cell.angle_beta   90.00
_cell.angle_gamma   90.00
#
_symmetry.space_group_name_H-M   'P 1'
#
loop_
_entity.id
_entity.type
_entity.pdbx_description
1 polymer ?
#
loop_
_entity_poly.entity_id
_entity_poly.type
_entity_poly.pdbx_seq_one_letter_code
_entity_poly.pdbx_strand_id
1 'polypeptide(L)'
;MHSSSRGDSYSGSSHNNQQHGDDRRQRQHDRPQHGPSNSNSAVTQIARHYNDRPDLGVAHRQQSKILCLKNFNNWIKSVLISVHCPDRANILDLCGGKGGDLNKLMLKKPQNYVLADVAHQSVKDAVDRFNSKRYNNPSAFIAADCFKKNLLEDLPDNLKFDFVSCQFALHYSFESEERVDSLLYNASCRLNPGRYFVCTIPNAYWIVKRLREADGESFGNPLYRFDFRDKEKLTRFGCTYNFSLVESVDSCPEFLVHIPTLADIGRRYGLELIKCTGSHDYFSENCQAFETLLQRMNVFNDRGTISKEEWEAAGVYMVVIFRKNGEKREPKRESPNPLGNGGRRVSHADIMVK
;
A
#
# COMPACT_ATOMS: atom_id res chain seq x y z
N MET A 1 -16.33 -53.53 38.58
CA MET A 1 -16.06 -52.78 39.83
C MET A 1 -14.92 -53.47 40.56
N HIS A 2 -13.75 -52.84 40.67
CA HIS A 2 -12.64 -53.29 41.52
C HIS A 2 -12.03 -52.05 42.20
N SER A 3 -11.64 -52.21 43.46
CA SER A 3 -11.28 -51.13 44.38
C SER A 3 -9.82 -51.19 44.79
N SER A 4 -9.16 -50.04 44.84
CA SER A 4 -7.77 -49.87 45.31
C SER A 4 -7.65 -50.03 46.82
N SER A 5 -6.51 -50.53 47.32
CA SER A 5 -5.97 -50.14 48.65
C SER A 5 -4.54 -50.63 48.93
N ARG A 6 -3.64 -49.68 49.26
CA ARG A 6 -2.48 -49.80 50.19
C ARG A 6 -1.33 -50.79 49.81
N GLY A 7 -0.08 -50.58 50.21
CA GLY A 7 0.58 -49.41 50.83
C GLY A 7 1.78 -49.80 51.72
N ASP A 8 2.93 -49.12 51.56
CA ASP A 8 4.06 -49.02 52.52
C ASP A 8 4.87 -50.33 52.82
N SER A 9 6.15 -50.36 53.28
CA SER A 9 7.15 -49.32 53.64
C SER A 9 8.61 -49.85 53.78
N TYR A 10 9.61 -49.00 53.43
CA TYR A 10 10.94 -48.75 54.08
C TYR A 10 12.14 -49.74 54.14
N SER A 11 13.34 -49.09 54.23
CA SER A 11 14.70 -49.55 54.64
C SER A 11 15.54 -50.38 53.63
N GLY A 12 16.88 -50.25 53.53
CA GLY A 12 17.85 -49.28 54.11
C GLY A 12 19.27 -49.51 53.53
N SER A 13 20.04 -48.47 53.15
CA SER A 13 21.13 -47.82 53.93
C SER A 13 22.57 -48.26 53.56
N SER A 14 23.54 -47.32 53.62
CA SER A 14 25.03 -47.48 53.47
C SER A 14 25.59 -47.79 52.07
N HIS A 15 26.79 -47.37 51.62
CA HIS A 15 27.89 -46.45 52.03
C HIS A 15 28.80 -46.26 50.75
N ASN A 16 29.72 -45.30 50.50
CA ASN A 16 30.25 -44.08 51.16
C ASN A 16 30.94 -43.13 50.10
N ASN A 17 31.59 -42.06 50.58
CA ASN A 17 32.58 -41.14 49.95
C ASN A 17 33.86 -41.83 49.37
N GLN A 18 34.78 -41.22 48.58
CA GLN A 18 35.09 -39.84 48.08
C GLN A 18 35.91 -40.00 46.76
N GLN A 19 36.18 -39.03 45.86
CA GLN A 19 36.81 -37.70 45.96
C GLN A 19 36.38 -36.81 44.75
N HIS A 20 35.89 -35.58 44.97
CA HIS A 20 36.58 -34.28 44.77
C HIS A 20 37.08 -33.89 43.36
N GLY A 21 36.54 -32.77 42.87
CA GLY A 21 36.99 -32.00 41.70
C GLY A 21 36.01 -30.83 41.45
N ASP A 22 36.39 -29.61 41.86
CA ASP A 22 35.58 -28.40 41.66
C ASP A 22 35.53 -27.97 40.19
N ASP A 23 34.38 -27.47 39.73
CA ASP A 23 34.37 -26.14 39.10
C ASP A 23 32.99 -25.45 39.16
N ARG A 24 32.99 -24.11 39.15
CA ARG A 24 31.81 -23.27 39.35
C ARG A 24 31.04 -23.05 38.05
N ARG A 25 29.73 -23.31 38.05
CA ARG A 25 28.80 -22.75 37.06
C ARG A 25 27.60 -22.07 37.73
N GLN A 26 27.43 -20.78 37.43
CA GLN A 26 26.32 -19.96 37.91
C GLN A 26 25.02 -20.36 37.21
N ARG A 27 23.89 -20.27 37.92
CA ARG A 27 22.55 -20.33 37.30
C ARG A 27 22.25 -18.99 36.63
N GLN A 28 21.80 -19.02 35.37
CA GLN A 28 21.01 -17.94 34.77
C GLN A 28 19.76 -18.53 34.13
N HIS A 29 18.70 -17.72 34.07
CA HIS A 29 17.35 -18.17 33.71
C HIS A 29 17.20 -18.51 32.22
N ASP A 30 16.30 -19.45 31.95
CA ASP A 30 15.82 -19.74 30.60
C ASP A 30 15.30 -18.47 29.91
N ARG A 31 15.88 -18.17 28.75
CA ARG A 31 15.25 -17.35 27.71
C ARG A 31 14.93 -18.25 26.53
N PRO A 32 13.73 -18.15 25.92
CA PRO A 32 13.47 -18.81 24.65
C PRO A 32 14.50 -18.35 23.62
N GLN A 33 15.22 -19.30 23.01
CA GLN A 33 16.15 -18.96 21.93
C GLN A 33 15.33 -18.58 20.70
N HIS A 34 15.38 -17.31 20.30
CA HIS A 34 14.91 -16.90 18.99
C HIS A 34 15.79 -17.57 17.93
N GLY A 35 15.22 -18.52 17.18
CA GLY A 35 15.83 -19.04 15.96
C GLY A 35 16.06 -17.92 14.93
N PRO A 36 17.01 -18.09 14.00
CA PRO A 36 17.39 -17.04 13.05
C PRO A 36 16.19 -16.60 12.20
N SER A 37 15.87 -15.31 12.26
CA SER A 37 14.68 -14.71 11.64
C SER A 37 14.81 -14.59 10.12
N ASN A 38 14.57 -15.69 9.41
CA ASN A 38 14.70 -15.78 7.95
C ASN A 38 13.48 -15.16 7.20
N SER A 39 13.14 -13.91 7.54
CA SER A 39 11.88 -13.25 7.14
C SER A 39 11.98 -12.46 5.84
N ASN A 40 11.96 -13.14 4.68
CA ASN A 40 11.65 -12.51 3.39
C ASN A 40 10.15 -12.11 3.34
N SER A 41 9.77 -11.02 4.02
CA SER A 41 8.38 -10.52 4.03
C SER A 41 7.88 -10.19 2.63
N ALA A 42 6.57 -10.23 2.38
CA ALA A 42 6.02 -9.96 1.05
C ALA A 42 6.47 -8.58 0.53
N VAL A 43 6.45 -7.58 1.40
CA VAL A 43 6.91 -6.21 1.10
C VAL A 43 8.39 -6.13 0.72
N THR A 44 9.24 -7.02 1.21
CA THR A 44 10.64 -7.13 0.75
C THR A 44 10.75 -7.67 -0.67
N GLN A 45 9.84 -8.57 -1.08
CA GLN A 45 9.78 -9.12 -2.43
C GLN A 45 9.23 -8.08 -3.42
N ILE A 46 8.16 -7.39 -3.02
CA ILE A 46 7.54 -6.27 -3.75
C ILE A 46 8.56 -5.13 -3.99
N ALA A 47 9.33 -4.75 -2.96
CA ALA A 47 10.36 -3.73 -3.07
C ALA A 47 11.44 -4.09 -4.11
N ARG A 48 11.85 -5.36 -4.20
CA ARG A 48 12.76 -5.86 -5.24
C ARG A 48 12.11 -5.77 -6.63
N HIS A 49 10.92 -6.33 -6.80
CA HIS A 49 10.17 -6.29 -8.07
C HIS A 49 10.04 -4.87 -8.67
N TYR A 50 9.72 -3.87 -7.84
CA TYR A 50 9.64 -2.49 -8.31
C TYR A 50 11.00 -1.80 -8.52
N ASN A 51 12.06 -2.18 -7.81
CA ASN A 51 13.42 -1.71 -8.11
C ASN A 51 13.91 -2.24 -9.46
N ASP A 52 13.83 -3.56 -9.64
CA ASP A 52 14.45 -4.32 -10.75
C ASP A 52 13.77 -4.05 -12.11
N ARG A 53 12.56 -3.49 -12.09
CA ARG A 53 11.79 -3.13 -13.29
C ARG A 53 12.29 -1.81 -13.93
N PRO A 54 12.83 -1.83 -15.16
CA PRO A 54 13.36 -0.63 -15.82
C PRO A 54 12.24 0.34 -16.26
N ASP A 55 12.53 1.64 -16.26
CA ASP A 55 11.65 2.62 -16.91
C ASP A 55 11.93 2.64 -18.43
N LEU A 56 11.14 1.88 -19.17
CA LEU A 56 11.23 1.74 -20.64
C LEU A 56 10.86 3.02 -21.42
N GLY A 57 10.64 4.15 -20.74
CA GLY A 57 10.34 5.44 -21.37
C GLY A 57 8.95 5.54 -21.97
N VAL A 58 8.68 6.62 -22.73
CA VAL A 58 7.33 6.87 -23.29
C VAL A 58 7.07 6.07 -24.57
N ALA A 59 8.06 5.95 -25.46
CA ALA A 59 7.88 5.28 -26.75
C ALA A 59 7.53 3.79 -26.58
N HIS A 60 8.25 3.06 -25.73
CA HIS A 60 7.99 1.64 -25.47
C HIS A 60 6.63 1.41 -24.78
N ARG A 61 6.10 2.38 -24.02
CA ARG A 61 4.76 2.28 -23.42
C ARG A 61 3.65 2.29 -24.47
N GLN A 62 3.83 2.96 -25.61
CA GLN A 62 2.86 2.96 -26.72
C GLN A 62 2.81 1.61 -27.47
N GLN A 63 3.80 0.73 -27.27
CA GLN A 63 3.85 -0.62 -27.85
C GLN A 63 3.29 -1.70 -26.90
N SER A 64 2.61 -1.28 -25.82
CA SER A 64 2.12 -2.18 -24.78
C SER A 64 0.87 -2.97 -25.17
N LYS A 65 0.86 -4.27 -24.89
CA LYS A 65 -0.33 -5.14 -25.00
C LYS A 65 -1.48 -4.78 -24.05
N ILE A 66 -1.21 -3.93 -23.06
CA ILE A 66 -2.18 -3.46 -22.06
C ILE A 66 -2.24 -1.92 -22.02
N LEU A 67 -2.09 -1.27 -23.17
CA LEU A 67 -2.08 0.20 -23.29
C LEU A 67 -3.40 0.84 -22.86
N CYS A 68 -4.56 0.31 -23.30
CA CYS A 68 -5.86 0.86 -22.94
C CYS A 68 -6.12 0.66 -21.44
N LEU A 69 -5.77 -0.50 -20.88
CA LEU A 69 -5.81 -0.76 -19.43
C LEU A 69 -4.91 0.20 -18.65
N LYS A 70 -3.67 0.43 -19.11
CA LYS A 70 -2.74 1.41 -18.51
C LYS A 70 -3.31 2.83 -18.56
N ASN A 71 -3.95 3.22 -19.66
CA ASN A 71 -4.53 4.55 -19.82
C ASN A 71 -5.81 4.71 -18.98
N PHE A 72 -6.70 3.72 -18.96
CA PHE A 72 -7.89 3.65 -18.11
C PHE A 72 -7.53 3.77 -16.62
N ASN A 73 -6.59 2.95 -16.13
CA ASN A 73 -6.14 3.00 -14.74
C ASN A 73 -5.46 4.33 -14.38
N ASN A 74 -4.82 5.01 -15.34
CA ASN A 74 -4.32 6.36 -15.14
C ASN A 74 -5.45 7.41 -15.15
N TRP A 75 -6.49 7.25 -15.96
CA TRP A 75 -7.65 8.15 -16.01
C TRP A 75 -8.48 8.06 -14.74
N ILE A 76 -8.79 6.85 -14.23
CA ILE A 76 -9.48 6.64 -12.94
C ILE A 76 -8.78 7.42 -11.82
N LYS A 77 -7.45 7.28 -11.71
CA LYS A 77 -6.65 8.03 -10.72
C LYS A 77 -6.62 9.54 -10.99
N SER A 78 -6.68 9.97 -12.25
CA SER A 78 -6.72 11.39 -12.60
C SER A 78 -8.05 12.04 -12.20
N VAL A 79 -9.18 11.35 -12.41
CA VAL A 79 -10.50 11.75 -11.93
C VAL A 79 -10.53 11.77 -10.39
N LEU A 80 -10.07 10.69 -9.75
CA LEU A 80 -10.02 10.55 -8.28
C LEU A 80 -9.23 11.70 -7.61
N ILE A 81 -8.05 12.03 -8.15
CA ILE A 81 -7.25 13.18 -7.71
C ILE A 81 -7.95 14.50 -8.05
N SER A 82 -8.56 14.62 -9.23
CA SER A 82 -9.23 15.85 -9.67
C SER A 82 -10.42 16.23 -8.76
N VAL A 83 -11.22 15.24 -8.36
CA VAL A 83 -12.42 15.43 -7.52
C VAL A 83 -12.05 15.62 -6.05
N HIS A 84 -11.13 14.83 -5.49
CA HIS A 84 -10.91 14.78 -4.04
C HIS A 84 -9.70 15.58 -3.53
N CYS A 85 -8.69 15.87 -4.35
CA CYS A 85 -7.59 16.75 -3.95
C CYS A 85 -7.99 18.23 -4.19
N PRO A 86 -7.97 19.09 -3.16
CA PRO A 86 -8.14 20.52 -3.37
C PRO A 86 -6.90 21.11 -4.05
N ASP A 87 -7.08 22.23 -4.73
CA ASP A 87 -5.94 23.00 -5.26
C ASP A 87 -5.15 23.63 -4.12
N ARG A 88 -3.82 23.75 -4.29
CA ARG A 88 -2.85 24.23 -3.29
C ARG A 88 -2.86 23.43 -1.98
N ALA A 89 -3.24 22.15 -2.04
CA ALA A 89 -3.15 21.19 -0.93
C ALA A 89 -1.71 21.02 -0.39
N ASN A 90 -1.61 20.59 0.87
CA ASN A 90 -0.49 19.77 1.32
C ASN A 90 -0.82 18.30 0.99
N ILE A 91 0.02 17.63 0.19
CA ILE A 91 -0.22 16.27 -0.33
C ILE A 91 0.74 15.26 0.29
N LEU A 92 0.21 14.10 0.67
CA LEU A 92 0.98 12.89 1.01
C LEU A 92 0.65 11.77 0.01
N ASP A 93 1.67 11.22 -0.64
CA ASP A 93 1.56 10.16 -1.65
C ASP A 93 2.26 8.89 -1.10
N LEU A 94 1.45 8.02 -0.48
CA LEU A 94 1.88 6.79 0.18
C LEU A 94 2.03 5.67 -0.83
N CYS A 95 3.19 5.01 -0.83
CA CYS A 95 3.60 4.04 -1.84
C CYS A 95 3.55 4.64 -3.26
N GLY A 96 4.05 5.88 -3.41
CA GLY A 96 4.06 6.61 -4.68
C GLY A 96 5.02 6.03 -5.74
N GLY A 97 5.82 5.03 -5.38
CA GLY A 97 6.79 4.35 -6.23
C GLY A 97 7.71 5.34 -6.96
N LYS A 98 7.90 5.09 -8.26
CA LYS A 98 8.71 5.92 -9.18
C LYS A 98 8.06 7.28 -9.53
N GLY A 99 7.22 7.84 -8.65
CA GLY A 99 6.43 9.05 -8.91
C GLY A 99 5.46 8.86 -10.08
N GLY A 100 4.65 7.81 -10.05
CA GLY A 100 3.73 7.45 -11.15
C GLY A 100 2.57 8.43 -11.34
N ASP A 101 2.08 9.00 -10.22
CA ASP A 101 0.98 9.97 -10.20
C ASP A 101 1.44 11.41 -10.01
N LEU A 102 2.76 11.65 -9.91
CA LEU A 102 3.36 12.96 -9.67
C LEU A 102 2.81 14.05 -10.60
N ASN A 103 2.79 13.83 -11.92
CA ASN A 103 2.26 14.80 -12.88
C ASN A 103 0.79 15.20 -12.57
N LYS A 104 -0.02 14.26 -12.05
CA LYS A 104 -1.44 14.47 -11.71
C LYS A 104 -1.58 15.31 -10.45
N LEU A 105 -0.78 14.99 -9.43
CA LEU A 105 -0.75 15.69 -8.14
C LEU A 105 -0.17 17.11 -8.31
N MET A 106 0.81 17.31 -9.19
CA MET A 106 1.38 18.64 -9.46
C MET A 106 0.44 19.57 -10.23
N LEU A 107 -0.56 19.06 -10.97
CA LEU A 107 -1.61 19.91 -11.57
C LEU A 107 -2.42 20.66 -10.50
N LYS A 108 -2.51 20.11 -9.27
CA LYS A 108 -3.15 20.76 -8.11
C LYS A 108 -2.28 21.87 -7.48
N LYS A 109 -1.08 22.14 -8.01
CA LYS A 109 -0.15 23.20 -7.55
C LYS A 109 0.07 23.18 -6.03
N PRO A 110 0.46 22.03 -5.44
CA PRO A 110 0.49 21.85 -3.99
C PRO A 110 1.44 22.81 -3.27
N GLN A 111 1.12 23.13 -2.01
CA GLN A 111 1.99 23.91 -1.12
C GLN A 111 3.15 23.07 -0.58
N ASN A 112 2.90 21.78 -0.35
CA ASN A 112 3.87 20.76 0.06
C ASN A 112 3.52 19.44 -0.62
N TYR A 113 4.54 18.68 -1.03
CA TYR A 113 4.39 17.34 -1.57
C TYR A 113 5.33 16.36 -0.88
N VAL A 114 4.78 15.37 -0.19
CA VAL A 114 5.54 14.28 0.41
C VAL A 114 5.26 13.00 -0.35
N LEU A 115 6.30 12.33 -0.85
CA LEU A 115 6.21 10.95 -1.37
C LEU A 115 6.92 10.01 -0.41
N ALA A 116 6.27 8.90 -0.09
CA ALA A 116 6.89 7.80 0.68
C ALA A 116 6.76 6.49 -0.10
N ASP A 117 7.82 5.68 -0.11
CA ASP A 117 7.80 4.32 -0.65
C ASP A 117 8.84 3.44 0.05
N VAL A 118 8.66 2.12 0.05
CA VAL A 118 9.64 1.17 0.63
C VAL A 118 10.84 0.94 -0.30
N ALA A 119 10.66 1.13 -1.60
CA ALA A 119 11.67 0.90 -2.62
C ALA A 119 12.56 2.16 -2.80
N HIS A 120 13.68 2.25 -2.07
CA HIS A 120 14.60 3.40 -2.12
C HIS A 120 15.02 3.80 -3.55
N GLN A 121 15.28 2.86 -4.46
CA GLN A 121 15.58 3.21 -5.86
C GLN A 121 14.36 3.82 -6.56
N SER A 122 13.14 3.36 -6.28
CA SER A 122 11.93 4.01 -6.78
C SER A 122 11.74 5.43 -6.25
N VAL A 123 12.14 5.70 -4.99
CA VAL A 123 12.14 7.07 -4.43
C VAL A 123 13.16 7.97 -5.14
N LYS A 124 14.34 7.45 -5.51
CA LYS A 124 15.30 8.18 -6.35
C LYS A 124 14.74 8.47 -7.76
N ASP A 125 14.15 7.46 -8.41
CA ASP A 125 13.49 7.61 -9.70
C ASP A 125 12.38 8.69 -9.65
N ALA A 126 11.69 8.82 -8.51
CA ALA A 126 10.69 9.86 -8.26
C ALA A 126 11.31 11.26 -8.07
N VAL A 127 12.43 11.38 -7.33
CA VAL A 127 13.20 12.64 -7.18
C VAL A 127 13.73 13.12 -8.53
N ASP A 128 14.28 12.21 -9.34
CA ASP A 128 14.79 12.56 -10.68
C ASP A 128 13.65 12.98 -11.61
N ARG A 129 12.51 12.30 -11.55
CA ARG A 129 11.30 12.69 -12.28
C ARG A 129 10.80 14.08 -11.85
N PHE A 130 10.78 14.38 -10.54
CA PHE A 130 10.41 15.70 -10.01
C PHE A 130 11.33 16.80 -10.52
N ASN A 131 12.64 16.59 -10.41
CA ASN A 131 13.68 17.49 -10.89
C ASN A 131 13.63 17.70 -12.42
N SER A 132 13.35 16.65 -13.20
CA SER A 132 13.28 16.72 -14.67
C SER A 132 12.17 17.66 -15.16
N LYS A 133 11.06 17.74 -14.41
CA LYS A 133 9.91 18.58 -14.71
C LYS A 133 10.05 20.02 -14.18
N ARG A 134 11.15 20.33 -13.48
CA ARG A 134 11.40 21.64 -12.85
C ARG A 134 10.27 22.08 -11.91
N TYR A 135 9.62 21.13 -11.24
CA TYR A 135 8.69 21.45 -10.15
C TYR A 135 9.45 22.17 -9.02
N ASN A 136 8.81 23.19 -8.44
CA ASN A 136 9.45 24.12 -7.52
C ASN A 136 8.72 24.24 -6.17
N ASN A 137 7.61 23.54 -5.96
CA ASN A 137 6.97 23.46 -4.66
C ASN A 137 7.91 22.75 -3.65
N PRO A 138 7.89 23.15 -2.37
CA PRO A 138 8.51 22.38 -1.30
C PRO A 138 8.05 20.92 -1.32
N SER A 139 8.99 20.01 -1.07
CA SER A 139 8.75 18.57 -1.12
C SER A 139 9.74 17.79 -0.27
N ALA A 140 9.32 16.59 0.15
CA ALA A 140 10.13 15.63 0.88
C ALA A 140 9.91 14.21 0.32
N PHE A 141 10.95 13.38 0.38
CA PHE A 141 10.96 12.06 -0.24
C PHE A 141 11.49 11.04 0.78
N ILE A 142 10.71 10.00 1.06
CA ILE A 142 10.95 9.07 2.17
C ILE A 142 11.07 7.63 1.63
N ALA A 143 12.19 6.98 1.90
CA ALA A 143 12.45 5.57 1.64
C ALA A 143 12.21 4.76 2.94
N ALA A 144 10.99 4.26 3.12
CA ALA A 144 10.53 3.61 4.36
C ALA A 144 9.37 2.63 4.13
N ASP A 145 9.31 1.57 4.92
CA ASP A 145 8.16 0.66 4.96
C ASP A 145 6.92 1.39 5.53
N CYS A 146 6.05 1.85 4.65
CA CYS A 146 4.86 2.64 4.96
C CYS A 146 3.82 1.90 5.83
N PHE A 147 3.99 0.59 6.03
CA PHE A 147 3.12 -0.26 6.84
C PHE A 147 3.82 -0.76 8.12
N LYS A 148 4.97 -0.18 8.50
CA LYS A 148 5.71 -0.49 9.75
C LYS A 148 6.39 0.72 10.39
N LYS A 149 6.83 1.70 9.59
CA LYS A 149 7.52 2.91 10.06
C LYS A 149 6.51 4.05 10.22
N ASN A 150 6.66 4.83 11.30
CA ASN A 150 6.03 6.13 11.39
C ASN A 150 6.74 7.10 10.44
N LEU A 151 6.06 7.49 9.37
CA LEU A 151 6.64 8.33 8.32
C LEU A 151 6.81 9.79 8.74
N LEU A 152 6.17 10.20 9.84
CA LEU A 152 5.94 11.63 10.14
C LEU A 152 6.85 12.19 11.24
N GLU A 153 7.60 11.36 11.97
CA GLU A 153 8.60 11.79 12.96
C GLU A 153 9.64 12.76 12.37
N ASP A 154 10.06 12.53 11.13
CA ASP A 154 11.13 13.30 10.49
C ASP A 154 10.58 14.53 9.75
N LEU A 155 9.25 14.63 9.63
CA LEU A 155 8.56 15.74 8.98
C LEU A 155 8.16 16.79 10.03
N PRO A 156 8.29 18.10 9.73
CA PRO A 156 7.89 19.17 10.65
C PRO A 156 6.48 19.00 11.23
N ASP A 157 6.31 19.14 12.55
CA ASP A 157 5.05 18.81 13.24
C ASP A 157 3.85 19.67 12.82
N ASN A 158 4.13 20.88 12.32
CA ASN A 158 3.15 21.79 11.74
C ASN A 158 2.70 21.39 10.31
N LEU A 159 3.37 20.44 9.65
CA LEU A 159 2.91 19.87 8.37
C LEU A 159 1.68 19.00 8.60
N LYS A 160 0.50 19.53 8.27
CA LYS A 160 -0.75 18.77 8.14
C LYS A 160 -1.16 18.67 6.67
N PHE A 161 -1.78 17.56 6.30
CA PHE A 161 -2.15 17.22 4.93
C PHE A 161 -3.62 17.55 4.63
N ASP A 162 -3.88 17.96 3.40
CA ASP A 162 -5.23 18.22 2.86
C ASP A 162 -5.72 17.13 1.90
N PHE A 163 -4.83 16.21 1.51
CA PHE A 163 -5.13 15.07 0.66
C PHE A 163 -4.07 13.98 0.87
N VAL A 164 -4.52 12.73 0.98
CA VAL A 164 -3.64 11.55 1.03
C VAL A 164 -4.01 10.58 -0.08
N SER A 165 -2.99 10.08 -0.78
CA SER A 165 -3.06 9.14 -1.90
C SER A 165 -2.40 7.82 -1.52
N CYS A 166 -2.99 6.68 -1.88
CA CYS A 166 -2.30 5.38 -1.86
C CYS A 166 -2.81 4.48 -3.00
N GLN A 167 -2.10 4.49 -4.13
CA GLN A 167 -2.59 3.94 -5.39
C GLN A 167 -2.00 2.55 -5.66
N PHE A 168 -2.86 1.53 -5.80
CA PHE A 168 -2.46 0.14 -6.04
C PHE A 168 -1.44 -0.43 -5.03
N ALA A 169 -1.55 -0.06 -3.74
CA ALA A 169 -0.60 -0.51 -2.71
C ALA A 169 -1.21 -0.87 -1.36
N LEU A 170 -2.38 -0.35 -0.98
CA LEU A 170 -2.98 -0.61 0.35
C LEU A 170 -3.20 -2.11 0.63
N HIS A 171 -3.46 -2.92 -0.40
CA HIS A 171 -3.66 -4.36 -0.26
C HIS A 171 -2.41 -5.11 0.23
N TYR A 172 -1.20 -4.60 -0.01
CA TYR A 172 0.02 -5.16 0.56
C TYR A 172 0.10 -5.01 2.09
N SER A 173 -0.68 -4.10 2.70
CA SER A 173 -0.77 -4.00 4.16
C SER A 173 -1.62 -5.12 4.79
N PHE A 174 -2.46 -5.83 4.03
CA PHE A 174 -3.34 -6.89 4.54
C PHE A 174 -2.62 -8.21 4.89
N GLU A 175 -1.29 -8.23 4.91
CA GLU A 175 -0.44 -9.28 5.49
C GLU A 175 -0.77 -9.52 6.99
N SER A 176 -0.98 -8.47 7.78
CA SER A 176 -1.45 -8.54 9.18
C SER A 176 -2.21 -7.29 9.62
N GLU A 177 -2.99 -7.36 10.71
CA GLU A 177 -3.72 -6.19 11.23
C GLU A 177 -2.79 -5.01 11.56
N GLU A 178 -1.65 -5.30 12.21
CA GLU A 178 -0.63 -4.32 12.62
C GLU A 178 -0.14 -3.44 11.47
N ARG A 179 -0.09 -4.01 10.25
CA ARG A 179 0.36 -3.34 9.04
C ARG A 179 -0.73 -2.44 8.44
N VAL A 180 -1.99 -2.89 8.48
CA VAL A 180 -3.15 -2.05 8.13
C VAL A 180 -3.30 -0.89 9.12
N ASP A 181 -3.11 -1.16 10.41
CA ASP A 181 -3.11 -0.17 11.50
C ASP A 181 -2.02 0.90 11.27
N SER A 182 -0.77 0.47 11.04
CA SER A 182 0.35 1.35 10.71
C SER A 182 0.11 2.21 9.46
N LEU A 183 -0.46 1.63 8.39
CA LEU A 183 -0.81 2.37 7.17
C LEU A 183 -1.88 3.43 7.45
N LEU A 184 -2.95 3.07 8.17
CA LEU A 184 -4.05 3.98 8.45
C LEU A 184 -3.68 5.04 9.51
N TYR A 185 -2.75 4.76 10.41
CA TYR A 185 -2.10 5.80 11.23
C TYR A 185 -1.38 6.82 10.33
N ASN A 186 -0.44 6.37 9.50
CA ASN A 186 0.33 7.24 8.59
C ASN A 186 -0.58 8.08 7.67
N ALA A 187 -1.68 7.49 7.17
CA ALA A 187 -2.64 8.16 6.30
C ALA A 187 -3.59 9.16 7.02
N SER A 188 -3.66 9.15 8.36
CA SER A 188 -4.72 9.86 9.09
C SER A 188 -4.27 10.78 10.21
N CYS A 189 -3.12 10.55 10.84
CA CYS A 189 -2.76 11.23 12.10
C CYS A 189 -2.33 12.69 11.91
N ARG A 190 -1.88 13.08 10.71
CA ARG A 190 -1.70 14.48 10.29
C ARG A 190 -2.64 14.92 9.14
N LEU A 191 -3.68 14.14 8.81
CA LEU A 191 -4.71 14.54 7.83
C LEU A 191 -5.74 15.50 8.48
N ASN A 192 -5.99 16.65 7.85
CA ASN A 192 -6.94 17.64 8.33
C ASN A 192 -8.40 17.09 8.34
N PRO A 193 -9.22 17.43 9.35
CA PRO A 193 -10.65 17.10 9.38
C PRO A 193 -11.41 17.55 8.12
N GLY A 194 -12.36 16.73 7.67
CA GLY A 194 -13.15 16.95 6.47
C GLY A 194 -12.42 16.71 5.14
N ARG A 195 -11.15 16.29 5.15
CA ARG A 195 -10.33 15.98 3.96
C ARG A 195 -10.30 14.48 3.63
N TYR A 196 -9.75 14.13 2.47
CA TYR A 196 -9.83 12.78 1.91
C TYR A 196 -8.50 12.01 1.95
N PHE A 197 -8.62 10.70 2.21
CA PHE A 197 -7.63 9.67 1.91
C PHE A 197 -8.23 8.76 0.84
N VAL A 198 -7.56 8.60 -0.30
CA VAL A 198 -8.10 7.87 -1.46
C VAL A 198 -7.15 6.80 -1.99
N CYS A 199 -7.71 5.66 -2.39
CA CYS A 199 -6.97 4.50 -2.85
C CYS A 199 -7.59 3.86 -4.10
N THR A 200 -6.75 3.19 -4.89
CA THR A 200 -7.17 2.09 -5.78
C THR A 200 -6.62 0.78 -5.24
N ILE A 201 -7.45 -0.27 -5.20
CA ILE A 201 -7.08 -1.61 -4.75
C ILE A 201 -7.74 -2.71 -5.61
N PRO A 202 -7.21 -3.94 -5.61
CA PRO A 202 -7.93 -5.10 -6.12
C PRO A 202 -9.28 -5.30 -5.40
N ASN A 203 -10.32 -5.61 -6.17
CA ASN A 203 -11.70 -5.69 -5.72
C ASN A 203 -11.99 -7.08 -5.12
N ALA A 204 -11.84 -7.21 -3.80
CA ALA A 204 -11.98 -8.49 -3.11
C ALA A 204 -13.32 -9.20 -3.36
N TYR A 205 -14.43 -8.48 -3.53
CA TYR A 205 -15.73 -9.07 -3.84
C TYR A 205 -15.77 -9.71 -5.23
N TRP A 206 -15.20 -9.03 -6.22
CA TRP A 206 -15.10 -9.55 -7.60
C TRP A 206 -14.11 -10.71 -7.67
N ILE A 207 -12.96 -10.60 -7.01
CA ILE A 207 -11.92 -11.65 -6.97
C ILE A 207 -12.48 -12.93 -6.33
N VAL A 208 -13.14 -12.84 -5.16
CA VAL A 208 -13.74 -13.99 -4.48
C VAL A 208 -14.91 -14.57 -5.28
N LYS A 209 -15.68 -13.76 -6.01
CA LYS A 209 -16.68 -14.26 -6.95
C LYS A 209 -16.03 -15.09 -8.06
N ARG A 210 -15.05 -14.54 -8.77
CA ARG A 210 -14.34 -15.20 -9.88
C ARG A 210 -13.62 -16.48 -9.44
N LEU A 211 -13.08 -16.50 -8.21
CA LEU A 211 -12.45 -17.67 -7.60
C LEU A 211 -13.45 -18.80 -7.29
N ARG A 212 -14.66 -18.46 -6.82
CA ARG A 212 -15.73 -19.45 -6.57
C ARG A 212 -16.39 -19.98 -7.84
N GLU A 213 -16.32 -19.22 -8.92
CA GLU A 213 -16.72 -19.63 -10.27
C GLU A 213 -15.67 -20.49 -10.98
N ALA A 214 -14.46 -20.63 -10.43
CA ALA A 214 -13.37 -21.41 -11.02
C ALA A 214 -13.35 -22.84 -10.47
N ASP A 215 -13.05 -23.81 -11.34
CA ASP A 215 -12.96 -25.23 -10.95
C ASP A 215 -11.84 -25.48 -9.93
N GLY A 216 -10.67 -24.86 -10.13
CA GLY A 216 -9.51 -24.90 -9.23
C GLY A 216 -9.26 -23.57 -8.49
N GLU A 217 -8.02 -23.36 -8.05
CA GLU A 217 -7.54 -22.21 -7.26
C GLU A 217 -7.04 -21.04 -8.13
N SER A 218 -7.03 -21.22 -9.45
CA SER A 218 -6.50 -20.25 -10.42
C SER A 218 -7.60 -19.74 -11.36
N PHE A 219 -7.58 -18.44 -11.66
CA PHE A 219 -8.43 -17.86 -12.71
C PHE A 219 -7.74 -16.67 -13.38
N GLY A 220 -8.20 -16.29 -14.58
CA GLY A 220 -7.64 -15.16 -15.31
C GLY A 220 -8.12 -15.08 -16.75
N ASN A 221 -7.42 -14.26 -17.53
CA ASN A 221 -7.53 -14.18 -19.00
C ASN A 221 -6.12 -14.02 -19.61
N PRO A 222 -5.94 -13.83 -20.94
CA PRO A 222 -4.61 -13.72 -21.55
C PRO A 222 -3.71 -12.56 -21.07
N LEU A 223 -4.25 -11.63 -20.27
CA LEU A 223 -3.53 -10.46 -19.75
C LEU A 223 -3.23 -10.54 -18.25
N TYR A 224 -4.13 -11.13 -17.46
CA TYR A 224 -4.01 -11.20 -15.99
C TYR A 224 -4.30 -12.61 -15.46
N ARG A 225 -3.68 -12.97 -14.33
CA ARG A 225 -3.90 -14.25 -13.63
C ARG A 225 -3.83 -14.07 -12.12
N PHE A 226 -4.76 -14.72 -11.42
CA PHE A 226 -4.74 -14.96 -9.98
C PHE A 226 -4.45 -16.43 -9.73
N ASP A 227 -3.56 -16.70 -8.77
CA ASP A 227 -3.26 -18.04 -8.26
C ASP A 227 -3.39 -18.04 -6.73
N PHE A 228 -4.43 -18.68 -6.20
CA PHE A 228 -4.62 -18.88 -4.77
C PHE A 228 -3.92 -20.17 -4.31
N ARG A 229 -3.61 -20.28 -3.01
CA ARG A 229 -3.10 -21.52 -2.41
C ARG A 229 -4.19 -22.43 -1.86
N ASP A 230 -5.33 -21.85 -1.53
CA ASP A 230 -6.48 -22.44 -0.86
C ASP A 230 -7.65 -21.48 -1.13
N LYS A 231 -8.70 -21.95 -1.80
CA LYS A 231 -9.83 -21.09 -2.20
C LYS A 231 -10.95 -21.01 -1.16
N GLU A 232 -10.92 -21.86 -0.14
CA GLU A 232 -11.89 -21.90 0.95
C GLU A 232 -11.42 -21.05 2.15
N LYS A 233 -10.11 -20.97 2.38
CA LYS A 233 -9.50 -20.26 3.52
C LYS A 233 -9.38 -18.74 3.32
N LEU A 234 -10.54 -18.09 3.19
CA LEU A 234 -10.66 -16.64 3.01
C LEU A 234 -10.62 -15.88 4.36
N THR A 235 -9.42 -15.68 4.90
CA THR A 235 -9.20 -14.97 6.19
C THR A 235 -9.21 -13.44 6.04
N ARG A 236 -9.52 -12.71 7.14
CA ARG A 236 -9.59 -11.23 7.16
C ARG A 236 -8.25 -10.53 6.87
N PHE A 237 -7.15 -11.19 7.22
CA PHE A 237 -5.75 -10.80 6.96
C PHE A 237 -4.97 -12.05 6.53
N GLY A 238 -3.82 -11.88 5.89
CA GLY A 238 -2.95 -12.97 5.46
C GLY A 238 -3.53 -13.87 4.36
N CYS A 239 -4.67 -13.53 3.78
CA CYS A 239 -5.28 -14.29 2.69
C CYS A 239 -4.59 -13.92 1.35
N THR A 240 -3.49 -14.62 1.08
CA THR A 240 -2.59 -14.35 -0.05
C THR A 240 -3.04 -15.01 -1.35
N TYR A 241 -2.90 -14.28 -2.44
CA TYR A 241 -2.86 -14.80 -3.81
C TYR A 241 -1.61 -14.28 -4.53
N ASN A 242 -1.11 -15.03 -5.50
CA ASN A 242 -0.13 -14.51 -6.44
C ASN A 242 -0.88 -13.86 -7.62
N PHE A 243 -0.43 -12.69 -8.05
CA PHE A 243 -1.00 -11.95 -9.18
C PHE A 243 0.05 -11.72 -10.28
N SER A 244 -0.29 -12.11 -11.51
CA SER A 244 0.46 -11.74 -12.72
C SER A 244 -0.41 -10.83 -13.58
N LEU A 245 0.22 -9.79 -14.16
CA LEU A 245 -0.35 -8.90 -15.16
C LEU A 245 0.72 -8.60 -16.20
N VAL A 246 0.46 -8.97 -17.46
CA VAL A 246 1.38 -8.88 -18.60
C VAL A 246 2.08 -7.51 -18.65
N GLU A 247 3.42 -7.53 -18.82
CA GLU A 247 4.31 -6.35 -18.79
C GLU A 247 4.30 -5.53 -17.47
N SER A 248 3.72 -6.03 -16.37
CA SER A 248 3.57 -5.24 -15.13
C SER A 248 4.01 -5.90 -13.83
N VAL A 249 3.41 -7.03 -13.48
CA VAL A 249 3.78 -7.83 -12.30
C VAL A 249 3.76 -9.30 -12.68
N ASP A 250 4.60 -10.12 -12.07
CA ASP A 250 4.62 -11.55 -12.33
C ASP A 250 4.73 -12.32 -11.01
N SER A 251 3.74 -13.18 -10.75
CA SER A 251 3.54 -13.96 -9.53
C SER A 251 3.73 -13.16 -8.23
N CYS A 252 3.32 -11.88 -8.22
CA CYS A 252 3.51 -10.98 -7.10
C CYS A 252 2.55 -11.35 -5.95
N PRO A 253 3.02 -11.55 -4.71
CA PRO A 253 2.14 -11.87 -3.59
C PRO A 253 1.34 -10.65 -3.13
N GLU A 254 0.02 -10.72 -3.29
CA GLU A 254 -0.98 -9.74 -2.88
C GLU A 254 -1.92 -10.36 -1.83
N PHE A 255 -2.69 -9.54 -1.10
CA PHE A 255 -3.62 -10.00 -0.06
C PHE A 255 -5.05 -9.48 -0.31
N LEU A 256 -6.06 -10.30 -0.01
CA LEU A 256 -7.46 -9.86 -0.10
C LEU A 256 -7.77 -8.80 0.96
N VAL A 257 -8.36 -7.69 0.52
CA VAL A 257 -8.79 -6.60 1.41
C VAL A 257 -10.24 -6.83 1.84
N HIS A 258 -10.45 -7.30 3.07
CA HIS A 258 -11.79 -7.42 3.63
C HIS A 258 -12.36 -6.02 3.98
N ILE A 259 -13.11 -5.43 3.05
CA ILE A 259 -13.61 -4.04 3.10
C ILE A 259 -14.29 -3.66 4.43
N PRO A 260 -15.16 -4.49 5.06
CA PRO A 260 -15.72 -4.15 6.37
C PRO A 260 -14.64 -3.95 7.43
N THR A 261 -13.63 -4.84 7.48
CA THR A 261 -12.50 -4.72 8.43
C THR A 261 -11.61 -3.52 8.12
N LEU A 262 -11.40 -3.18 6.83
CA LEU A 262 -10.73 -1.92 6.46
C LEU A 262 -11.49 -0.70 6.99
N ALA A 263 -12.82 -0.70 6.89
CA ALA A 263 -13.67 0.37 7.43
C ALA A 263 -13.65 0.42 8.97
N ASP A 264 -13.65 -0.74 9.63
CA ASP A 264 -13.60 -0.84 11.09
C ASP A 264 -12.30 -0.29 11.67
N ILE A 265 -11.15 -0.64 11.09
CA ILE A 265 -9.85 -0.06 11.47
C ILE A 265 -9.81 1.44 11.10
N GLY A 266 -10.34 1.83 9.93
CA GLY A 266 -10.48 3.23 9.53
C GLY A 266 -11.20 4.08 10.59
N ARG A 267 -12.28 3.57 11.17
CA ARG A 267 -13.01 4.27 12.25
C ARG A 267 -12.17 4.47 13.53
N ARG A 268 -11.23 3.56 13.87
CA ARG A 268 -10.26 3.77 14.98
C ARG A 268 -9.44 5.05 14.79
N TYR A 269 -9.16 5.39 13.53
CA TYR A 269 -8.41 6.58 13.13
C TYR A 269 -9.27 7.80 12.79
N GLY A 270 -10.59 7.71 12.99
CA GLY A 270 -11.52 8.74 12.56
C GLY A 270 -11.54 8.93 11.03
N LEU A 271 -11.40 7.84 10.28
CA LEU A 271 -11.63 7.78 8.84
C LEU A 271 -13.01 7.14 8.58
N GLU A 272 -13.94 7.90 8.05
CA GLU A 272 -15.24 7.44 7.55
C GLU A 272 -15.11 6.93 6.12
N LEU A 273 -15.56 5.70 5.83
CA LEU A 273 -15.61 5.16 4.47
C LEU A 273 -16.81 5.77 3.73
N ILE A 274 -16.54 6.77 2.89
CA ILE A 274 -17.58 7.48 2.11
C ILE A 274 -17.99 6.67 0.87
N LYS A 275 -17.01 6.03 0.20
CA LYS A 275 -17.28 5.28 -1.03
C LYS A 275 -16.31 4.12 -1.22
N CYS A 276 -16.86 3.00 -1.70
CA CYS A 276 -16.13 1.81 -2.10
C CYS A 276 -16.86 1.22 -3.32
N THR A 277 -16.30 1.36 -4.53
CA THR A 277 -17.03 1.04 -5.79
C THR A 277 -16.11 0.50 -6.87
N GLY A 278 -16.63 -0.32 -7.79
CA GLY A 278 -15.85 -0.89 -8.88
C GLY A 278 -15.28 0.17 -9.82
N SER A 279 -14.18 -0.14 -10.50
CA SER A 279 -13.57 0.78 -11.47
C SER A 279 -14.49 1.09 -12.67
N HIS A 280 -15.30 0.11 -13.11
CA HIS A 280 -16.32 0.28 -14.16
C HIS A 280 -17.48 1.17 -13.71
N ASP A 281 -17.90 1.04 -12.45
CA ASP A 281 -18.96 1.88 -11.87
C ASP A 281 -18.45 3.32 -11.74
N TYR A 282 -17.27 3.51 -11.15
CA TYR A 282 -16.63 4.83 -11.03
C TYR A 282 -16.34 5.47 -12.39
N PHE A 283 -16.01 4.66 -13.41
CA PHE A 283 -15.92 5.14 -14.79
C PHE A 283 -17.28 5.65 -15.28
N SER A 284 -18.33 4.84 -15.15
CA SER A 284 -19.68 5.17 -15.66
C SER A 284 -20.29 6.40 -14.98
N GLU A 285 -19.97 6.61 -13.70
CA GLU A 285 -20.34 7.81 -12.93
C GLU A 285 -19.65 9.11 -13.40
N ASN A 286 -18.45 9.01 -13.99
CA ASN A 286 -17.58 10.16 -14.23
C ASN A 286 -17.23 10.39 -15.70
N CYS A 287 -17.47 9.42 -16.60
CA CYS A 287 -16.99 9.44 -17.98
C CYS A 287 -17.51 10.65 -18.78
N GLN A 288 -18.78 11.05 -18.56
CA GLN A 288 -19.38 12.23 -19.18
C GLN A 288 -18.78 13.54 -18.62
N ALA A 289 -18.65 13.67 -17.30
CA ALA A 289 -18.09 14.86 -16.65
C ALA A 289 -16.59 15.07 -16.95
N PHE A 290 -15.89 14.00 -17.32
CA PHE A 290 -14.45 14.00 -17.62
C PHE A 290 -14.15 13.53 -19.06
N GLU A 291 -15.06 13.72 -20.00
CA GLU A 291 -14.92 13.24 -21.39
C GLU A 291 -13.68 13.82 -22.09
N THR A 292 -13.44 15.13 -21.97
CA THR A 292 -12.25 15.77 -22.55
C THR A 292 -10.94 15.22 -21.95
N LEU A 293 -10.97 14.76 -20.69
CA LEU A 293 -9.83 14.09 -20.06
C LEU A 293 -9.69 12.65 -20.58
N LEU A 294 -10.79 11.96 -20.84
CA LEU A 294 -10.84 10.60 -21.39
C LEU A 294 -10.23 10.55 -22.79
N GLN A 295 -10.65 11.46 -23.66
CA GLN A 295 -10.11 11.67 -25.00
C GLN A 295 -8.61 12.01 -24.94
N ARG A 296 -8.22 13.04 -24.16
CA ARG A 296 -6.82 13.50 -24.04
C ARG A 296 -5.86 12.45 -23.46
N MET A 297 -6.37 11.43 -22.77
CA MET A 297 -5.57 10.36 -22.18
C MET A 297 -5.53 9.08 -23.02
N ASN A 298 -6.11 9.09 -24.23
CA ASN A 298 -6.15 7.95 -25.16
C ASN A 298 -6.57 6.65 -24.46
N VAL A 299 -7.65 6.72 -23.67
CA VAL A 299 -8.15 5.56 -22.88
C VAL A 299 -8.77 4.49 -23.77
N PHE A 300 -9.30 4.90 -24.93
CA PHE A 300 -9.76 4.01 -25.99
C PHE A 300 -8.70 3.80 -27.06
N ASN A 301 -8.77 2.65 -27.74
CA ASN A 301 -8.05 2.38 -28.98
C ASN A 301 -8.59 3.22 -30.15
N ASP A 302 -7.95 3.10 -31.32
CA ASP A 302 -8.31 3.83 -32.56
C ASP A 302 -9.73 3.56 -33.07
N ARG A 303 -10.44 2.56 -32.51
CA ARG A 303 -11.83 2.22 -32.82
C ARG A 303 -12.82 2.74 -31.76
N GLY A 304 -12.36 3.55 -30.80
CA GLY A 304 -13.20 4.08 -29.71
C GLY A 304 -13.60 3.04 -28.66
N THR A 305 -12.83 1.95 -28.51
CA THR A 305 -13.16 0.83 -27.60
C THR A 305 -12.01 0.45 -26.68
N ILE A 306 -12.27 -0.44 -25.71
CA ILE A 306 -11.25 -1.22 -24.97
C ILE A 306 -11.46 -2.69 -25.34
N SER A 307 -10.40 -3.50 -25.40
CA SER A 307 -10.54 -4.95 -25.63
C SER A 307 -11.32 -5.62 -24.49
N LYS A 308 -12.00 -6.75 -24.76
CA LYS A 308 -12.79 -7.45 -23.73
C LYS A 308 -11.90 -7.86 -22.55
N GLU A 309 -10.68 -8.28 -22.86
CA GLU A 309 -9.68 -8.78 -21.94
C GLU A 309 -9.11 -7.65 -21.07
N GLU A 310 -8.81 -6.48 -21.66
CA GLU A 310 -8.41 -5.28 -20.90
C GLU A 310 -9.57 -4.70 -20.08
N TRP A 311 -10.80 -4.79 -20.58
CA TRP A 311 -11.98 -4.31 -19.84
C TRP A 311 -12.24 -5.18 -18.61
N GLU A 312 -12.15 -6.50 -18.73
CA GLU A 312 -12.19 -7.42 -17.58
C GLU A 312 -11.03 -7.12 -16.61
N ALA A 313 -9.81 -6.96 -17.11
CA ALA A 313 -8.63 -6.63 -16.30
C ALA A 313 -8.72 -5.25 -15.61
N ALA A 314 -9.50 -4.31 -16.16
CA ALA A 314 -9.81 -3.05 -15.49
C ALA A 314 -10.78 -3.25 -14.32
N GLY A 315 -11.77 -4.13 -14.49
CA GLY A 315 -12.80 -4.48 -13.49
C GLY A 315 -12.24 -5.21 -12.25
N VAL A 316 -11.02 -5.73 -12.34
CA VAL A 316 -10.24 -6.27 -11.21
C VAL A 316 -10.11 -5.26 -10.06
N TYR A 317 -10.15 -3.95 -10.34
CA TYR A 317 -9.87 -2.90 -9.36
C TYR A 317 -11.13 -2.16 -8.87
N MET A 318 -11.02 -1.57 -7.68
CA MET A 318 -12.02 -0.70 -7.07
C MET A 318 -11.40 0.57 -6.49
N VAL A 319 -12.21 1.62 -6.43
CA VAL A 319 -11.89 2.91 -5.79
C VAL A 319 -12.40 2.91 -4.35
N VAL A 320 -11.56 3.35 -3.41
CA VAL A 320 -11.88 3.48 -1.99
C VAL A 320 -11.60 4.92 -1.55
N ILE A 321 -12.59 5.58 -0.95
CA ILE A 321 -12.53 6.98 -0.53
C ILE A 321 -12.92 7.07 0.95
N PHE A 322 -11.94 7.44 1.77
CA PHE A 322 -12.12 7.79 3.17
C PHE A 322 -12.16 9.30 3.35
N ARG A 323 -12.95 9.78 4.31
CA ARG A 323 -12.96 11.17 4.79
C ARG A 323 -12.53 11.20 6.26
N LYS A 324 -11.70 12.16 6.63
CA LYS A 324 -11.33 12.41 8.03
C LYS A 324 -12.50 13.05 8.78
N ASN A 325 -12.88 12.47 9.91
CA ASN A 325 -13.97 12.94 10.75
C ASN A 325 -13.67 14.32 11.37
N GLY A 326 -14.73 15.03 11.74
CA GLY A 326 -14.68 16.38 12.32
C GLY A 326 -14.91 17.49 11.30
N GLU A 327 -15.18 18.69 11.81
CA GLU A 327 -15.51 19.86 11.00
C GLU A 327 -14.31 20.33 10.16
N LYS A 328 -14.58 20.65 8.88
CA LYS A 328 -13.58 21.18 7.94
C LYS A 328 -13.13 22.58 8.40
N ARG A 329 -12.04 22.64 9.15
CA ARG A 329 -11.43 23.90 9.58
C ARG A 329 -10.81 24.63 8.39
N GLU A 330 -11.07 25.92 8.28
CA GLU A 330 -10.36 26.82 7.37
C GLU A 330 -8.86 26.85 7.74
N PRO A 331 -7.94 26.92 6.76
CA PRO A 331 -6.52 27.04 7.03
C PRO A 331 -6.24 28.40 7.70
N LYS A 332 -5.67 28.38 8.91
CA LYS A 332 -5.13 29.60 9.53
C LYS A 332 -4.06 30.19 8.60
N ARG A 333 -4.16 31.48 8.31
CA ARG A 333 -3.10 32.22 7.61
C ARG A 333 -1.88 32.39 8.52
N GLU A 334 -0.75 32.76 7.91
CA GLU A 334 0.47 33.25 8.58
C GLU A 334 1.15 32.22 9.51
N SER A 335 1.50 31.07 8.94
CA SER A 335 2.68 30.29 9.38
C SER A 335 3.68 30.18 8.22
N PRO A 336 5.00 30.14 8.50
CA PRO A 336 5.99 29.84 7.47
C PRO A 336 5.76 28.41 6.93
N ASN A 337 6.02 28.21 5.64
CA ASN A 337 5.76 26.92 4.99
C ASN A 337 6.61 25.82 5.66
N PRO A 338 6.02 24.72 6.18
CA PRO A 338 6.74 23.69 6.94
C PRO A 338 7.98 23.12 6.26
N LEU A 339 7.95 22.82 4.96
CA LEU A 339 9.12 22.32 4.22
C LEU A 339 10.00 23.46 3.65
N GLY A 340 9.86 24.67 4.18
CA GLY A 340 10.64 25.85 3.78
C GLY A 340 10.18 26.48 2.46
N ASN A 341 11.08 27.26 1.86
CA ASN A 341 10.83 27.94 0.59
C ASN A 341 11.10 27.03 -0.61
N GLY A 342 10.27 27.17 -1.65
CA GLY A 342 10.40 26.41 -2.89
C GLY A 342 11.61 26.82 -3.75
N GLY A 343 11.87 26.07 -4.82
CA GLY A 343 12.88 26.38 -5.83
C GLY A 343 14.26 25.72 -5.64
N ARG A 344 14.55 25.11 -4.48
CA ARG A 344 15.69 24.19 -4.33
C ARG A 344 15.40 22.89 -5.10
N ARG A 345 16.38 22.40 -5.88
CA ARG A 345 16.35 21.03 -6.43
C ARG A 345 16.59 20.03 -5.30
N VAL A 346 15.76 18.99 -5.24
CA VAL A 346 15.92 17.88 -4.27
C VAL A 346 17.05 16.98 -4.76
N SER A 347 18.04 16.69 -3.93
CA SER A 347 19.09 15.71 -4.24
C SER A 347 18.73 14.32 -3.71
N HIS A 348 19.41 13.27 -4.17
CA HIS A 348 19.25 11.94 -3.57
C HIS A 348 19.74 11.89 -2.10
N ALA A 349 20.54 12.86 -1.66
CA ALA A 349 20.98 12.98 -0.27
C ALA A 349 19.92 13.67 0.64
N ASP A 350 18.90 14.30 0.05
CA ASP A 350 17.74 14.83 0.77
C ASP A 350 16.63 13.76 0.98
N ILE A 351 16.88 12.49 0.58
CA ILE A 351 15.95 11.37 0.79
C ILE A 351 16.08 10.85 2.23
N MET A 352 14.96 10.76 2.93
CA MET A 352 14.89 10.29 4.32
C MET A 352 14.75 8.76 4.32
N VAL A 353 15.70 8.02 4.90
CA VAL A 353 15.74 6.54 4.84
C VAL A 353 15.49 5.95 6.24
N LYS A 354 14.54 5.00 6.38
CA LYS A 354 14.13 4.42 7.68
C LYS A 354 14.15 2.90 7.78
#